data_AF-A0A376CRF3-F1
#
_entry.id   AF-A0A376CRF3-F1
#
_cell.length_a   1.000
_cell.length_b   1.000
_cell.length_c   1.000
_cell.angle_alpha   90.00
_cell.angle_beta   90.00
_cell.angle_gamma   90.00
#
_symmetry.space_group_name_H-M   'P 1'
#
loop_
_entity.id
_entity.type
_entity.pdbx_description
1 polymer ?
#
loop_
_entity_poly.entity_id
_entity_poly.type
_entity_poly.pdbx_seq_one_letter_code
_entity_poly.pdbx_strand_id
1 'polypeptide(L)'
;MRRTRILTHSLAALTLAVSTALPGVATAAELPKLPAPGIPAPQLQVPADVRKELDRIEEDAYNALPKELQNNPIFAGSSRPQAPGSKDKKKPAAKDNKHGAEKHHKSNQHSQSVADATCSNCVAVTYDDGPGELTAQVLDTLKAKDAHASFMVLAPKAYAHPELLRRMKAEGHTVGNHTATHPELDKLPAGQVDGEIKAGAAAIKAATGESPRWLRPPYGATNNTVYKAAQANGQAQALWSVDTLDWKDLNTDHVCRAAVDGAQPGAIILMHDIHPTTVAATDCVIDGLRAKGLEPVSLDRLIPNPEAGKQYLTR
;
A
#
# COMPACT_ATOMS: atom_id res chain seq x y z
N MET A 1 8.43 11.50 84.21
CA MET A 1 8.52 12.89 84.72
C MET A 1 8.19 13.85 83.57
N ARG A 2 7.26 14.80 83.80
CA ARG A 2 6.81 15.94 82.94
C ARG A 2 6.26 15.55 81.55
N ARG A 3 4.95 15.49 81.23
CA ARG A 3 3.75 16.34 81.43
C ARG A 3 3.85 17.78 80.91
N THR A 4 2.86 18.10 80.04
CA THR A 4 2.21 19.41 79.75
C THR A 4 3.01 20.42 78.90
N ARG A 5 2.42 21.17 77.94
CA ARG A 5 1.11 21.84 77.93
C ARG A 5 0.67 22.25 76.51
N ILE A 6 -0.65 22.24 76.33
CA ILE A 6 -1.47 22.90 75.31
C ILE A 6 -1.32 24.42 75.43
N LEU A 7 -1.34 25.17 74.32
CA LEU A 7 -1.96 26.50 74.28
C LEU A 7 -2.39 26.89 72.86
N THR A 8 -3.71 26.94 72.71
CA THR A 8 -4.50 27.68 71.73
C THR A 8 -4.31 29.21 71.89
N HIS A 9 -4.70 30.01 70.88
CA HIS A 9 -5.23 31.41 70.84
C HIS A 9 -4.95 31.97 69.42
N SER A 10 -5.91 32.09 68.49
CA SER A 10 -6.96 33.12 68.29
C SER A 10 -6.51 34.48 67.72
N LEU A 11 -7.13 34.83 66.58
CA LEU A 11 -7.39 36.16 65.97
C LEU A 11 -6.18 36.95 65.40
N ALA A 12 -6.22 37.68 64.29
CA ALA A 12 -7.30 38.16 63.42
C ALA A 12 -6.78 38.56 62.01
N ALA A 13 -7.75 38.59 61.09
CA ALA A 13 -7.83 39.14 59.73
C ALA A 13 -6.76 40.14 59.22
N LEU A 14 -6.33 39.92 57.97
CA LEU A 14 -6.32 40.98 56.96
C LEU A 14 -6.77 40.42 55.61
N THR A 15 -7.93 40.92 55.19
CA THR A 15 -8.58 40.76 53.88
C THR A 15 -7.76 41.37 52.76
N LEU A 16 -7.50 40.61 51.69
CA LEU A 16 -7.44 41.16 50.35
C LEU A 16 -8.30 40.30 49.42
N ALA A 17 -9.40 40.90 48.97
CA ALA A 17 -10.31 40.31 48.00
C ALA A 17 -9.67 40.38 46.61
N VAL A 18 -9.60 39.23 45.93
CA VAL A 18 -9.57 39.20 44.46
C VAL A 18 -10.77 38.36 44.02
N SER A 19 -11.73 39.08 43.46
CA SER A 19 -12.92 38.58 42.80
C SER A 19 -12.52 37.95 41.47
N THR A 20 -12.84 36.68 41.25
CA THR A 20 -13.25 36.20 39.92
C THR A 20 -14.37 35.18 40.07
N ALA A 21 -15.49 35.51 39.44
CA ALA A 21 -16.69 34.70 39.37
C ALA A 21 -16.44 33.42 38.56
N LEU A 22 -16.92 32.29 39.07
CA LEU A 22 -17.16 31.09 38.27
C LEU A 22 -18.64 31.05 37.90
N PRO A 23 -18.96 31.00 36.61
CA PRO A 23 -20.13 30.27 36.17
C PRO A 23 -19.78 29.25 35.08
N GLY A 24 -20.51 28.14 35.10
CA GLY A 24 -20.82 27.42 33.86
C GLY A 24 -20.19 26.05 33.73
N VAL A 25 -20.97 25.03 34.12
CA VAL A 25 -20.88 23.67 33.58
C VAL A 25 -20.94 23.77 32.05
N ALA A 26 -19.89 23.33 31.37
CA ALA A 26 -19.85 23.30 29.91
C ALA A 26 -20.77 22.19 29.39
N THR A 27 -21.86 22.61 28.76
CA THR A 27 -22.69 21.81 27.86
C THR A 27 -21.84 21.23 26.73
N ALA A 28 -22.22 20.04 26.24
CA ALA A 28 -21.62 19.39 25.07
C ALA A 28 -21.43 20.39 23.92
N ALA A 29 -20.18 20.79 23.69
CA ALA A 29 -19.82 21.64 22.58
C ALA A 29 -19.95 20.83 21.29
N GLU A 30 -20.73 21.36 20.37
CA GLU A 30 -20.90 20.87 19.01
C GLU A 30 -19.52 20.68 18.36
N LEU A 31 -19.24 19.46 17.89
CA LEU A 31 -18.04 19.16 17.11
C LEU A 31 -17.96 20.14 15.92
N PRO A 32 -16.79 20.72 15.61
CA PRO A 32 -16.65 21.56 14.43
C PRO A 32 -17.01 20.74 13.19
N LYS A 33 -17.98 21.23 12.40
CA LYS A 33 -18.27 20.68 11.08
C LYS A 33 -17.00 20.75 10.23
N LEU A 34 -16.55 19.61 9.74
CA LEU A 34 -15.49 19.53 8.73
C LEU A 34 -15.88 20.40 7.52
N PRO A 35 -14.95 21.17 6.95
CA PRO A 35 -15.22 21.91 5.72
C PRO A 35 -15.64 20.95 4.61
N ALA A 36 -16.62 21.36 3.79
CA ALA A 36 -17.05 20.60 2.63
C ALA A 36 -15.85 20.31 1.68
N PRO A 37 -15.80 19.14 1.01
CA PRO A 37 -14.71 18.81 0.11
C PRO A 37 -14.79 19.72 -1.11
N GLY A 38 -13.85 20.66 -1.19
CA GLY A 38 -13.88 21.67 -2.24
C GLY A 38 -12.62 22.54 -2.30
N ILE A 39 -11.47 22.05 -1.84
CA ILE A 39 -10.20 22.64 -2.27
C ILE A 39 -9.93 22.07 -3.66
N PRO A 40 -10.04 22.85 -4.76
CA PRO A 40 -9.60 22.38 -6.06
C PRO A 40 -8.12 22.02 -5.95
N ALA A 41 -7.77 20.81 -6.39
CA ALA A 41 -6.37 20.45 -6.58
C ALA A 41 -5.72 21.55 -7.44
N PRO A 42 -4.53 22.06 -7.06
CA PRO A 42 -3.85 23.02 -7.91
C PRO A 42 -3.66 22.36 -9.27
N GLN A 43 -4.27 22.93 -10.32
CA GLN A 43 -4.01 22.51 -11.68
C GLN A 43 -2.57 22.91 -11.98
N LEU A 44 -1.63 21.99 -11.77
CA LEU A 44 -0.28 22.15 -12.28
C LEU A 44 -0.41 22.32 -13.80
N GLN A 45 -0.02 23.48 -14.30
CA GLN A 45 0.11 23.71 -15.72
C GLN A 45 1.30 22.88 -16.19
N VAL A 46 1.02 21.67 -16.65
CA VAL A 46 2.01 20.81 -17.28
C VAL A 46 2.42 21.48 -18.60
N PRO A 47 3.71 21.79 -18.82
CA PRO A 47 4.19 22.32 -20.09
C PRO A 47 3.70 21.46 -21.27
N ALA A 48 3.36 22.09 -22.39
CA ALA A 48 2.68 21.41 -23.50
C ALA A 48 3.51 20.27 -24.13
N ASP A 49 4.84 20.36 -24.06
CA ASP A 49 5.79 19.32 -24.44
C ASP A 49 5.76 18.13 -23.48
N VAL A 50 5.71 18.38 -22.18
CA VAL A 50 5.56 17.34 -21.15
C VAL A 50 4.18 16.66 -21.26
N ARG A 51 3.11 17.44 -21.48
CA ARG A 51 1.77 16.90 -21.72
C ARG A 51 1.76 16.00 -22.96
N LYS A 52 2.37 16.45 -24.05
CA LYS A 52 2.46 15.67 -25.29
C LYS A 52 3.25 14.37 -25.11
N GLU A 53 4.29 14.38 -24.28
CA GLU A 53 5.06 13.16 -23.98
C GLU A 53 4.27 12.21 -23.07
N LEU A 54 3.53 12.74 -22.09
CA LEU A 54 2.61 11.95 -21.27
C LEU A 54 1.52 11.30 -22.13
N ASP A 55 0.89 12.06 -23.03
CA ASP A 55 -0.14 11.54 -23.93
C ASP A 55 0.40 10.40 -24.82
N ARG A 56 1.67 10.50 -25.27
CA ARG A 56 2.34 9.44 -26.04
C ARG A 56 2.61 8.20 -25.21
N ILE A 57 3.11 8.37 -23.99
CA ILE A 57 3.38 7.26 -23.07
C ILE A 57 2.08 6.52 -22.73
N GLU A 58 1.00 7.25 -22.50
CA GLU A 58 -0.34 6.68 -22.26
C GLU A 58 -0.85 5.92 -23.50
N GLU A 59 -0.69 6.48 -24.69
CA GLU A 59 -1.08 5.83 -25.95
C GLU A 59 -0.26 4.55 -26.25
N ASP A 60 1.05 4.59 -26.04
CA ASP A 60 1.93 3.43 -26.24
C ASP A 60 1.63 2.32 -25.22
N ALA A 61 1.38 2.68 -23.96
CA ALA A 61 0.98 1.73 -22.92
C ALA A 61 -0.37 1.07 -23.25
N TYR A 62 -1.35 1.83 -23.74
CA TYR A 62 -2.64 1.29 -24.18
C TYR A 62 -2.49 0.35 -25.39
N ASN A 63 -1.69 0.74 -26.38
CA ASN A 63 -1.46 -0.07 -27.58
C ASN A 63 -0.70 -1.36 -27.30
N ALA A 64 0.06 -1.42 -26.20
CA ALA A 64 0.75 -2.62 -25.73
C ALA A 64 -0.17 -3.62 -24.99
N LEU A 65 -1.38 -3.22 -24.60
CA LEU A 65 -2.33 -4.13 -23.95
C LEU A 65 -2.80 -5.26 -24.89
N PRO A 66 -3.12 -6.46 -24.37
CA PRO A 66 -3.89 -7.47 -25.09
C PRO A 66 -5.20 -6.89 -25.64
N LYS A 67 -5.64 -7.34 -26.83
CA LYS A 67 -6.84 -6.81 -27.51
C LYS A 67 -8.12 -6.96 -26.69
N GLU A 68 -8.15 -7.96 -25.83
CA GLU A 68 -9.25 -8.24 -24.90
C GLU A 68 -9.36 -7.14 -23.83
N LEU A 69 -8.24 -6.54 -23.43
CA LEU A 69 -8.19 -5.42 -22.48
C LEU A 69 -8.36 -4.06 -23.17
N GLN A 70 -7.88 -3.91 -24.41
CA GLN A 70 -8.12 -2.69 -25.21
C GLN A 70 -9.61 -2.45 -25.46
N ASN A 71 -10.41 -3.52 -25.62
CA ASN A 71 -11.86 -3.40 -25.85
C ASN A 71 -12.68 -3.30 -24.56
N ASN A 72 -12.05 -3.15 -23.39
CA ASN A 72 -12.75 -3.03 -22.13
C ASN A 72 -13.41 -1.62 -22.02
N PRO A 73 -14.73 -1.54 -21.76
CA PRO A 73 -15.45 -0.27 -21.60
C PRO A 73 -14.86 0.69 -20.56
N ILE A 74 -14.07 0.19 -19.60
CA ILE A 74 -13.39 1.00 -18.57
C ILE A 74 -12.35 1.94 -19.19
N PHE A 75 -11.64 1.53 -20.25
CA PHE A 75 -10.67 2.40 -20.95
C PHE A 75 -11.30 3.28 -22.05
N ALA A 76 -12.58 3.05 -22.37
CA ALA A 76 -13.28 3.78 -23.43
C ALA A 76 -13.77 5.18 -22.98
N GLY A 77 -13.77 5.47 -21.67
CA GLY A 77 -14.38 6.67 -21.09
C GLY A 77 -13.43 7.78 -20.62
N SER A 78 -12.12 7.52 -20.50
CA SER A 78 -11.13 8.58 -20.24
C SER A 78 -10.72 9.23 -21.56
N SER A 79 -10.69 10.56 -21.60
CA SER A 79 -10.43 11.44 -22.74
C SER A 79 -9.46 10.87 -23.78
N ARG A 80 -10.00 10.20 -24.80
CA ARG A 80 -9.24 9.68 -25.95
C ARG A 80 -8.66 10.84 -26.76
N PRO A 81 -7.34 10.96 -26.93
CA PRO A 81 -6.78 11.80 -27.98
C PRO A 81 -7.12 11.15 -29.34
N GLN A 82 -7.84 11.86 -30.22
CA GLN A 82 -7.99 11.41 -31.61
C GLN A 82 -6.79 11.93 -32.41
N ALA A 83 -5.91 11.01 -32.84
CA ALA A 83 -4.88 11.31 -33.84
C ALA A 83 -5.36 10.96 -35.26
N PRO A 84 -4.94 11.72 -36.29
CA PRO A 84 -5.37 11.54 -37.68
C PRO A 84 -4.73 10.31 -38.34
N GLY A 85 -5.45 9.76 -39.31
CA GLY A 85 -5.28 8.39 -39.79
C GLY A 85 -3.99 8.02 -40.54
N SER A 86 -3.72 6.70 -40.44
CA SER A 86 -3.17 5.78 -41.44
C SER A 86 -1.81 6.07 -42.07
N LYS A 87 -0.88 5.11 -41.92
CA LYS A 87 -0.53 4.19 -43.03
C LYS A 87 0.25 2.96 -42.57
N ASP A 88 -0.28 1.82 -43.01
CA ASP A 88 0.27 0.47 -42.93
C ASP A 88 1.75 0.36 -43.35
N LYS A 89 2.54 -0.44 -42.61
CA LYS A 89 3.61 -1.26 -43.20
C LYS A 89 3.72 -2.64 -42.54
N LYS A 90 3.79 -3.63 -43.44
CA LYS A 90 3.75 -5.08 -43.24
C LYS A 90 4.89 -5.66 -42.39
N LYS A 91 4.50 -6.69 -41.62
CA LYS A 91 5.32 -7.77 -41.06
C LYS A 91 5.94 -8.66 -42.16
N PRO A 92 7.07 -9.32 -41.88
CA PRO A 92 7.32 -10.67 -42.36
C PRO A 92 7.48 -11.69 -41.21
N ALA A 93 6.91 -12.87 -41.44
CA ALA A 93 7.25 -14.13 -40.76
C ALA A 93 8.54 -14.69 -41.41
N ALA A 94 9.28 -15.69 -40.92
CA ALA A 94 8.98 -16.87 -40.13
C ALA A 94 10.30 -17.60 -39.75
N LYS A 95 10.15 -18.68 -38.95
CA LYS A 95 10.87 -19.98 -38.95
C LYS A 95 11.79 -20.30 -37.76
N ASP A 96 11.28 -21.25 -36.96
CA ASP A 96 11.84 -22.55 -36.60
C ASP A 96 13.36 -22.71 -36.51
N ASN A 97 13.82 -23.14 -35.32
CA ASN A 97 14.70 -24.30 -35.24
C ASN A 97 14.63 -25.02 -33.88
N LYS A 98 14.60 -26.35 -33.95
CA LYS A 98 14.67 -27.30 -32.82
C LYS A 98 16.14 -27.59 -32.45
N HIS A 99 16.38 -27.86 -31.17
CA HIS A 99 17.12 -28.99 -30.57
C HIS A 99 17.93 -28.57 -29.32
N GLY A 100 17.91 -29.43 -28.30
CA GLY A 100 18.91 -29.41 -27.22
C GLY A 100 18.37 -29.91 -25.90
N ALA A 101 18.58 -31.19 -25.62
CA ALA A 101 18.12 -31.89 -24.43
C ALA A 101 19.08 -31.74 -23.22
N GLU A 102 18.48 -31.90 -22.04
CA GLU A 102 19.03 -32.40 -20.76
C GLU A 102 20.09 -31.60 -19.99
N LYS A 103 19.79 -31.34 -18.70
CA LYS A 103 20.24 -32.24 -17.60
C LYS A 103 19.57 -31.91 -16.28
N HIS A 104 19.05 -32.96 -15.64
CA HIS A 104 18.62 -32.99 -14.26
C HIS A 104 19.82 -32.82 -13.31
N HIS A 105 19.68 -31.92 -12.34
CA HIS A 105 20.44 -31.98 -11.10
C HIS A 105 19.46 -31.88 -9.92
N LYS A 106 19.28 -33.01 -9.24
CA LYS A 106 18.66 -33.09 -7.92
C LYS A 106 19.64 -32.48 -6.93
N SER A 107 19.25 -31.42 -6.25
CA SER A 107 19.87 -31.04 -4.97
C SER A 107 18.80 -31.00 -3.89
N ASN A 108 19.08 -31.86 -2.91
CA ASN A 108 18.40 -32.21 -1.69
C ASN A 108 17.51 -31.14 -1.04
N GLN A 109 16.31 -31.59 -0.70
CA GLN A 109 15.35 -31.00 0.22
C GLN A 109 15.97 -30.87 1.62
N HIS A 110 16.04 -29.65 2.14
CA HIS A 110 15.95 -29.43 3.58
C HIS A 110 14.53 -28.93 3.86
N SER A 111 13.64 -29.91 4.01
CA SER A 111 12.29 -29.74 4.54
C SER A 111 12.42 -29.32 6.00
N GLN A 112 12.52 -28.01 6.24
CA GLN A 112 12.05 -27.47 7.51
C GLN A 112 10.55 -27.25 7.36
N SER A 113 9.79 -27.98 8.15
CA SER A 113 8.35 -27.86 8.31
C SER A 113 7.98 -26.41 8.65
N VAL A 114 7.43 -25.68 7.68
CA VAL A 114 6.96 -24.28 7.85
C VAL A 114 5.58 -24.22 8.54
N ALA A 115 5.11 -25.34 9.09
CA ALA A 115 3.87 -25.40 9.84
C ALA A 115 4.13 -25.05 11.32
N ASP A 116 3.45 -23.99 11.78
CA ASP A 116 3.16 -23.67 13.18
C ASP A 116 4.21 -23.02 14.08
N ALA A 117 4.89 -21.98 13.57
CA ALA A 117 5.28 -20.86 14.44
C ALA A 117 4.31 -19.70 14.20
N THR A 118 3.28 -19.58 15.04
CA THR A 118 2.47 -18.36 15.11
C THR A 118 3.42 -17.18 15.27
N CYS A 119 3.47 -16.27 14.30
CA CYS A 119 4.41 -15.16 14.39
C CYS A 119 3.90 -14.07 15.34
N SER A 120 3.87 -14.36 16.64
CA SER A 120 3.22 -13.53 17.66
C SER A 120 3.71 -12.09 17.67
N ASN A 121 4.97 -11.84 17.30
CA ASN A 121 5.63 -10.53 17.22
C ASN A 121 5.80 -9.99 15.78
N CYS A 122 5.19 -10.60 14.77
CA CYS A 122 5.32 -10.12 13.38
C CYS A 122 4.62 -8.80 13.13
N VAL A 123 5.14 -8.04 12.17
CA VAL A 123 4.50 -6.88 11.53
C VAL A 123 4.65 -6.96 10.02
N ALA A 124 3.63 -6.55 9.27
CA ALA A 124 3.70 -6.50 7.82
C ALA A 124 4.15 -5.12 7.35
N VAL A 125 5.30 -5.07 6.69
CA VAL A 125 5.77 -3.89 5.97
C VAL A 125 5.20 -3.93 4.56
N THR A 126 4.50 -2.88 4.14
CA THR A 126 3.79 -2.88 2.85
C THR A 126 4.06 -1.61 2.05
N TYR A 127 4.19 -1.75 0.73
CA TYR A 127 4.46 -0.67 -0.23
C TYR A 127 3.40 -0.64 -1.32
N ASP A 128 2.85 0.55 -1.60
CA ASP A 128 1.82 0.78 -2.62
C ASP A 128 2.38 1.51 -3.86
N ASP A 129 1.61 1.45 -4.95
CA ASP A 129 1.77 2.17 -6.23
C ASP A 129 2.88 1.73 -7.18
N GLY A 130 3.82 0.91 -6.71
CA GLY A 130 4.84 0.28 -7.55
C GLY A 130 4.29 -0.76 -8.55
N PRO A 131 5.18 -1.49 -9.25
CA PRO A 131 6.64 -1.34 -9.21
C PRO A 131 7.22 -0.25 -10.13
N GLY A 132 8.46 0.17 -9.84
CA GLY A 132 9.32 1.01 -10.71
C GLY A 132 10.81 0.87 -10.34
N GLU A 133 11.64 1.80 -10.79
CA GLU A 133 13.10 1.77 -10.51
C GLU A 133 13.43 1.81 -9.01
N LEU A 134 12.65 2.57 -8.24
CA LEU A 134 12.79 2.70 -6.79
C LEU A 134 12.45 1.39 -6.06
N THR A 135 11.49 0.62 -6.56
CA THR A 135 11.13 -0.70 -6.03
C THR A 135 12.33 -1.66 -6.03
N ALA A 136 13.17 -1.63 -7.07
CA ALA A 136 14.34 -2.50 -7.13
C ALA A 136 15.31 -2.26 -5.97
N GLN A 137 15.47 -1.00 -5.54
CA GLN A 137 16.33 -0.61 -4.42
C GLN A 137 15.75 -1.06 -3.07
N VAL A 138 14.43 -1.02 -2.92
CA VAL A 138 13.73 -1.58 -1.75
C VAL A 138 13.99 -3.09 -1.67
N LEU A 139 13.84 -3.82 -2.79
CA LEU A 139 14.12 -5.26 -2.84
C LEU A 139 15.59 -5.59 -2.49
N ASP A 140 16.54 -4.80 -2.97
CA ASP A 140 17.96 -4.96 -2.61
C ASP A 140 18.19 -4.80 -1.10
N THR A 141 17.55 -3.79 -0.50
CA THR A 141 17.64 -3.52 0.95
C THR A 141 17.01 -4.65 1.76
N LEU A 142 15.81 -5.09 1.39
CA LEU A 142 15.10 -6.21 2.05
C LEU A 142 15.92 -7.50 2.01
N LYS A 143 16.51 -7.81 0.84
CA LYS A 143 17.40 -8.97 0.68
C LYS A 143 18.65 -8.87 1.55
N ALA A 144 19.30 -7.70 1.59
CA ALA A 144 20.49 -7.48 2.42
C ALA A 144 20.20 -7.63 3.92
N LYS A 145 18.96 -7.32 4.33
CA LYS A 145 18.49 -7.42 5.71
C LYS A 145 17.85 -8.77 6.04
N ASP A 146 17.75 -9.71 5.09
CA ASP A 146 16.98 -10.95 5.25
C ASP A 146 15.57 -10.68 5.80
N ALA A 147 14.85 -9.74 5.18
CA ALA A 147 13.51 -9.32 5.55
C ALA A 147 12.55 -9.47 4.38
N HIS A 148 11.25 -9.63 4.68
CA HIS A 148 10.22 -9.71 3.66
C HIS A 148 9.17 -8.61 3.82
N ALA A 149 8.64 -8.13 2.70
CA ALA A 149 7.59 -7.13 2.65
C ALA A 149 6.43 -7.57 1.74
N SER A 150 5.45 -6.70 1.56
CA SER A 150 4.36 -6.88 0.60
C SER A 150 4.26 -5.67 -0.33
N PHE A 151 4.05 -5.91 -1.61
CA PHE A 151 3.96 -4.88 -2.63
C PHE A 151 2.57 -4.92 -3.25
N MET A 152 1.77 -3.86 -3.03
CA MET A 152 0.46 -3.70 -3.63
C MET A 152 0.64 -2.94 -4.95
N VAL A 153 0.59 -3.68 -6.06
CA VAL A 153 1.03 -3.16 -7.36
C VAL A 153 -0.13 -2.73 -8.26
N LEU A 154 0.10 -1.69 -9.05
CA LEU A 154 -0.83 -1.22 -10.08
C LEU A 154 -0.64 -1.99 -11.39
N ALA A 155 -1.75 -2.26 -12.10
CA ALA A 155 -1.71 -3.06 -13.33
C ALA A 155 -0.73 -2.55 -14.41
N PRO A 156 -0.72 -1.24 -14.76
CA PRO A 156 0.20 -0.71 -15.77
C PRO A 156 1.66 -0.90 -15.38
N LYS A 157 1.97 -0.74 -14.09
CA LYS A 157 3.31 -0.91 -13.54
C LYS A 157 3.75 -2.38 -13.53
N ALA A 158 2.83 -3.29 -13.19
CA ALA A 158 3.06 -4.72 -13.27
C ALA A 158 3.35 -5.21 -14.69
N TYR A 159 2.66 -4.65 -15.71
CA TYR A 159 2.95 -4.96 -17.11
C TYR A 159 4.27 -4.36 -17.59
N ALA A 160 4.65 -3.19 -17.09
CA ALA A 160 5.91 -2.54 -17.43
C ALA A 160 7.13 -3.22 -16.80
N HIS A 161 6.97 -3.80 -15.59
CA HIS A 161 8.05 -4.40 -14.81
C HIS A 161 7.75 -5.84 -14.36
N PRO A 162 7.43 -6.77 -15.27
CA PRO A 162 7.09 -8.14 -14.91
C PRO A 162 8.26 -8.90 -14.26
N GLU A 163 9.49 -8.51 -14.52
CA GLU A 163 10.70 -9.02 -13.88
C GLU A 163 10.75 -8.70 -12.38
N LEU A 164 10.30 -7.51 -11.96
CA LEU A 164 10.26 -7.14 -10.55
C LEU A 164 9.21 -7.95 -9.79
N LEU A 165 8.05 -8.23 -10.39
CA LEU A 165 7.04 -9.12 -9.78
C LEU A 165 7.57 -10.55 -9.61
N ARG A 166 8.29 -11.08 -10.61
CA ARG A 166 8.93 -12.41 -10.48
C ARG A 166 10.00 -12.41 -9.39
N ARG A 167 10.79 -11.34 -9.31
CA ARG A 167 11.79 -11.16 -8.25
C ARG A 167 11.14 -11.12 -6.87
N MET A 168 10.07 -10.34 -6.69
CA MET A 168 9.31 -10.28 -5.43
C MET A 168 8.89 -11.67 -4.96
N LYS A 169 8.32 -12.48 -5.86
CA LYS A 169 7.91 -13.85 -5.56
C LYS A 169 9.09 -14.77 -5.24
N ALA A 170 10.17 -14.68 -6.00
CA ALA A 170 11.37 -15.50 -5.78
C ALA A 170 12.08 -15.15 -4.46
N GLU A 171 11.99 -13.91 -4.00
CA GLU A 171 12.59 -13.40 -2.75
C GLU A 171 11.62 -13.47 -1.55
N GLY A 172 10.48 -14.16 -1.69
CA GLY A 172 9.57 -14.47 -0.57
C GLY A 172 8.63 -13.33 -0.16
N HIS A 173 8.49 -12.29 -0.98
CA HIS A 173 7.56 -11.19 -0.74
C HIS A 173 6.14 -11.52 -1.21
N THR A 174 5.15 -10.85 -0.62
CA THR A 174 3.77 -10.90 -1.11
C THR A 174 3.60 -9.90 -2.24
N VAL A 175 3.01 -10.32 -3.36
CA VAL A 175 2.53 -9.42 -4.43
C VAL A 175 1.01 -9.34 -4.34
N GLY A 176 0.51 -8.15 -4.04
CA GLY A 176 -0.92 -7.87 -3.91
C GLY A 176 -1.42 -6.93 -5.00
N ASN A 177 -2.73 -6.91 -5.18
CA ASN A 177 -3.43 -6.12 -6.18
C ASN A 177 -3.74 -4.72 -5.65
N HIS A 178 -3.34 -3.67 -6.36
CA HIS A 178 -3.73 -2.29 -6.03
C HIS A 178 -4.62 -1.65 -7.11
N THR A 179 -5.40 -2.47 -7.81
CA THR A 179 -6.29 -2.10 -8.93
C THR A 179 -5.54 -1.80 -10.24
N ALA A 180 -6.29 -1.44 -11.28
CA ALA A 180 -5.70 -1.07 -12.55
C ALA A 180 -5.36 0.41 -12.62
N THR A 181 -6.27 1.29 -12.19
CA THR A 181 -6.13 2.74 -12.42
C THR A 181 -6.13 3.58 -11.13
N HIS A 182 -6.04 2.94 -9.96
CA HIS A 182 -6.03 3.61 -8.66
C HIS A 182 -7.29 4.48 -8.33
N PRO A 183 -8.54 4.06 -8.65
CA PRO A 183 -9.71 4.87 -8.31
C PRO A 183 -10.20 4.59 -6.86
N GLU A 184 -10.94 5.55 -6.30
CA GLU A 184 -11.76 5.31 -5.10
C GLU A 184 -12.88 4.31 -5.40
N LEU A 185 -12.66 3.03 -5.10
CA LEU A 185 -13.55 1.94 -5.52
C LEU A 185 -14.97 2.07 -4.95
N ASP A 186 -15.13 2.63 -3.76
CA ASP A 186 -16.44 2.80 -3.12
C ASP A 186 -17.35 3.83 -3.82
N LYS A 187 -16.79 4.67 -4.70
CA LYS A 187 -17.51 5.64 -5.54
C LYS A 187 -17.91 5.07 -6.91
N LEU A 188 -17.43 3.87 -7.26
CA LEU A 188 -17.68 3.29 -8.56
C LEU A 188 -18.92 2.37 -8.58
N PRO A 189 -19.60 2.24 -9.73
CA PRO A 189 -20.59 1.18 -9.95
C PRO A 189 -19.96 -0.22 -9.83
N ALA A 190 -20.73 -1.21 -9.39
CA ALA A 190 -20.24 -2.56 -9.10
C ALA A 190 -19.45 -3.23 -10.26
N GLY A 191 -19.88 -3.04 -11.51
CA GLY A 191 -19.17 -3.58 -12.66
C GLY A 191 -17.80 -2.94 -12.90
N GLN A 192 -17.65 -1.65 -12.57
CA GLN A 192 -16.36 -0.97 -12.66
C GLN A 192 -15.42 -1.40 -11.52
N VAL A 193 -15.95 -1.56 -10.30
CA VAL A 193 -15.18 -2.13 -9.17
C VAL A 193 -14.62 -3.51 -9.53
N ASP A 194 -15.45 -4.41 -10.04
CA ASP A 194 -15.02 -5.75 -10.45
C ASP A 194 -14.01 -5.71 -11.59
N GLY A 195 -14.20 -4.81 -12.57
CA GLY A 195 -13.27 -4.63 -13.68
C GLY A 195 -11.88 -4.15 -13.24
N GLU A 196 -11.81 -3.18 -12.33
CA GLU A 196 -10.56 -2.68 -11.72
C GLU A 196 -9.80 -3.80 -10.99
N ILE A 197 -10.51 -4.55 -10.16
CA ILE A 197 -9.94 -5.65 -9.39
C ILE A 197 -9.43 -6.76 -10.33
N LYS A 198 -10.23 -7.17 -11.31
CA LYS A 198 -9.85 -8.21 -12.29
C LYS A 198 -8.66 -7.82 -13.14
N ALA A 199 -8.62 -6.58 -13.62
CA ALA A 199 -7.52 -6.11 -14.46
C ALA A 199 -6.19 -6.09 -13.69
N GLY A 200 -6.18 -5.62 -12.45
CA GLY A 200 -5.01 -5.71 -11.57
C GLY A 200 -4.58 -7.16 -11.28
N ALA A 201 -5.53 -8.04 -10.97
CA ALA A 201 -5.25 -9.46 -10.76
C ALA A 201 -4.67 -10.15 -12.01
N ALA A 202 -5.17 -9.79 -13.20
CA ALA A 202 -4.69 -10.32 -14.47
C ALA A 202 -3.25 -9.91 -14.76
N ALA A 203 -2.87 -8.65 -14.49
CA ALA A 203 -1.51 -8.17 -14.67
C ALA A 203 -0.51 -8.93 -13.78
N ILE A 204 -0.86 -9.14 -12.51
CA ILE A 204 -0.03 -9.91 -11.58
C ILE A 204 0.10 -11.37 -12.02
N LYS A 205 -1.02 -12.00 -12.43
CA LYS A 205 -1.01 -13.38 -12.94
C LYS A 205 -0.18 -13.53 -14.21
N ALA A 206 -0.22 -12.55 -15.12
CA ALA A 206 0.57 -12.57 -16.34
C ALA A 206 2.09 -12.59 -16.06
N ALA A 207 2.54 -11.86 -15.03
CA ALA A 207 3.96 -11.81 -14.68
C ALA A 207 4.42 -13.01 -13.83
N THR A 208 3.58 -13.46 -12.89
CA THR A 208 3.95 -14.43 -11.83
C THR A 208 3.41 -15.84 -12.04
N GLY A 209 2.39 -16.02 -12.88
CA GLY A 209 1.65 -17.27 -13.03
C GLY A 209 0.57 -17.49 -11.98
N GLU A 210 0.52 -16.67 -10.92
CA GLU A 210 -0.39 -16.83 -9.78
C GLU A 210 -1.35 -15.64 -9.66
N SER A 211 -2.61 -15.92 -9.29
CA SER A 211 -3.53 -14.85 -8.92
C SER A 211 -3.21 -14.32 -7.52
N PRO A 212 -3.20 -13.00 -7.30
CA PRO A 212 -2.93 -12.44 -5.98
C PRO A 212 -4.09 -12.75 -5.03
N ARG A 213 -3.75 -12.97 -3.75
CA ARG A 213 -4.69 -13.24 -2.64
C ARG A 213 -5.14 -11.98 -1.91
N TRP A 214 -4.48 -10.86 -2.20
CA TRP A 214 -4.66 -9.59 -1.50
C TRP A 214 -5.07 -8.52 -2.50
N LEU A 215 -6.04 -7.71 -2.11
CA LEU A 215 -6.41 -6.43 -2.69
C LEU A 215 -6.13 -5.36 -1.63
N ARG A 216 -5.54 -4.25 -2.02
CA ARG A 216 -5.61 -3.01 -1.23
C ARG A 216 -6.45 -2.02 -2.02
N PRO A 217 -7.64 -1.65 -1.55
CA PRO A 217 -8.41 -0.59 -2.17
C PRO A 217 -7.63 0.72 -2.10
N PRO A 218 -7.44 1.45 -3.22
CA PRO A 218 -6.87 2.79 -3.23
C PRO A 218 -7.52 3.68 -2.18
N TYR A 219 -6.71 4.49 -1.48
CA TYR A 219 -7.14 5.37 -0.39
C TYR A 219 -7.80 4.66 0.80
N GLY A 220 -7.77 3.32 0.86
CA GLY A 220 -8.55 2.54 1.81
C GLY A 220 -10.07 2.62 1.57
N ALA A 221 -10.49 3.10 0.39
CA ALA A 221 -11.88 3.35 0.05
C ALA A 221 -12.61 2.04 -0.28
N THR A 222 -13.41 1.56 0.66
CA THR A 222 -14.13 0.28 0.53
C THR A 222 -15.53 0.33 1.11
N ASN A 223 -16.45 -0.43 0.50
CA ASN A 223 -17.82 -0.64 0.97
C ASN A 223 -18.27 -2.08 0.67
N ASN A 224 -19.57 -2.37 0.83
CA ASN A 224 -20.12 -3.70 0.55
C ASN A 224 -19.97 -4.14 -0.93
N THR A 225 -19.93 -3.20 -1.87
CA THR A 225 -19.69 -3.49 -3.29
C THR A 225 -18.26 -3.99 -3.48
N VAL A 226 -17.28 -3.31 -2.88
CA VAL A 226 -15.86 -3.72 -2.90
C VAL A 226 -15.66 -5.06 -2.20
N TYR A 227 -16.30 -5.27 -1.04
CA TYR A 227 -16.29 -6.57 -0.34
C TYR A 227 -16.72 -7.73 -1.26
N LYS A 228 -17.87 -7.59 -1.94
CA LYS A 228 -18.40 -8.64 -2.82
C LYS A 228 -17.50 -8.87 -4.03
N ALA A 229 -16.97 -7.81 -4.63
CA ALA A 229 -16.07 -7.92 -5.77
C ALA A 229 -14.74 -8.58 -5.37
N ALA A 230 -14.15 -8.18 -4.24
CA ALA A 230 -12.94 -8.81 -3.71
C ALA A 230 -13.17 -10.30 -3.37
N GLN A 231 -14.29 -10.62 -2.73
CA GLN A 231 -14.70 -12.01 -2.45
C GLN A 231 -14.83 -12.84 -3.74
N ALA A 232 -15.53 -12.32 -4.75
CA ALA A 232 -15.73 -13.00 -6.03
C ALA A 232 -14.41 -13.23 -6.79
N ASN A 233 -13.40 -12.39 -6.57
CA ASN A 233 -12.08 -12.51 -7.15
C ASN A 233 -11.07 -13.24 -6.24
N GLY A 234 -11.52 -13.82 -5.13
CA GLY A 234 -10.68 -14.61 -4.22
C GLY A 234 -9.63 -13.79 -3.46
N GLN A 235 -9.88 -12.49 -3.26
CA GLN A 235 -8.95 -11.55 -2.64
C GLN A 235 -9.45 -11.04 -1.30
N ALA A 236 -8.62 -11.11 -0.28
CA ALA A 236 -8.82 -10.41 0.99
C ALA A 236 -8.40 -8.94 0.86
N GLN A 237 -8.94 -8.05 1.69
CA GLN A 237 -8.61 -6.64 1.69
C GLN A 237 -7.55 -6.31 2.74
N ALA A 238 -6.35 -5.93 2.31
CA ALA A 238 -5.28 -5.44 3.17
C ALA A 238 -5.39 -3.92 3.31
N LEU A 239 -5.86 -3.45 4.46
CA LEU A 239 -5.76 -2.05 4.86
C LEU A 239 -4.48 -1.85 5.68
N TRP A 240 -4.48 -0.93 6.63
CA TRP A 240 -3.34 -0.66 7.50
C TRP A 240 -3.78 -0.18 8.88
N SER A 241 -2.92 -0.39 9.87
CA SER A 241 -3.05 0.14 11.23
C SER A 241 -2.05 1.26 11.50
N VAL A 242 -1.01 1.38 10.68
CA VAL A 242 0.03 2.41 10.77
C VAL A 242 0.15 3.06 9.41
N ASP A 243 -0.12 4.37 9.34
CA ASP A 243 0.13 5.21 8.17
C ASP A 243 1.37 6.05 8.45
N THR A 244 2.38 5.94 7.59
CA THR A 244 3.64 6.68 7.72
C THR A 244 3.53 8.12 7.23
N LEU A 245 2.47 8.45 6.48
CA LEU A 245 2.27 9.73 5.79
C LEU A 245 3.45 10.09 4.87
N ASP A 246 4.15 9.09 4.35
CA ASP A 246 5.33 9.26 3.51
C ASP A 246 5.04 10.02 2.22
N TRP A 247 3.87 9.78 1.63
CA TRP A 247 3.30 10.48 0.48
C TRP A 247 3.04 11.98 0.73
N LYS A 248 2.96 12.40 1.99
CA LYS A 248 2.67 13.77 2.39
C LYS A 248 3.93 14.51 2.85
N ASP A 249 4.69 13.89 3.75
CA ASP A 249 5.78 14.59 4.45
C ASP A 249 7.10 14.55 3.70
N LEU A 250 7.31 13.57 2.81
CA LEU A 250 8.50 13.43 1.96
C LEU A 250 9.81 13.59 2.76
N ASN A 251 9.89 12.92 3.91
CA ASN A 251 11.01 13.02 4.84
C ASN A 251 11.40 11.65 5.41
N THR A 252 12.61 11.19 5.11
CA THR A 252 13.12 9.86 5.49
C THR A 252 13.02 9.57 7.00
N ASP A 253 13.43 10.52 7.85
CA ASP A 253 13.42 10.33 9.31
C ASP A 253 12.01 10.32 9.89
N HIS A 254 11.10 11.07 9.27
CA HIS A 254 9.68 11.02 9.62
C HIS A 254 9.09 9.64 9.28
N VAL A 255 9.31 9.14 8.06
CA VAL A 255 8.81 7.82 7.63
C VAL A 255 9.31 6.73 8.56
N CYS A 256 10.61 6.71 8.87
CA CYS A 256 11.17 5.71 9.78
C CYS A 256 10.52 5.78 11.17
N ARG A 257 10.46 6.97 11.79
CA ARG A 257 9.86 7.12 13.12
C ARG A 257 8.38 6.75 13.14
N ALA A 258 7.60 7.22 12.17
CA ALA A 258 6.18 6.93 12.08
C ALA A 258 5.91 5.41 11.97
N ALA A 259 6.68 4.72 11.12
CA ALA A 259 6.59 3.26 10.98
C ALA A 259 6.97 2.54 12.28
N VAL A 260 8.12 2.88 12.86
CA VAL A 260 8.67 2.19 14.03
C VAL A 260 7.84 2.48 15.28
N ASP A 261 7.51 3.73 15.57
CA ASP A 261 6.77 4.13 16.77
C ASP A 261 5.33 3.61 16.74
N GLY A 262 4.66 3.67 15.58
CA GLY A 262 3.30 3.19 15.40
C GLY A 262 3.16 1.67 15.43
N ALA A 263 4.24 0.92 15.17
CA ALA A 263 4.18 -0.53 15.09
C ALA A 263 3.96 -1.23 16.44
N GLN A 264 3.07 -2.21 16.41
CA GLN A 264 2.78 -3.18 17.47
C GLN A 264 2.65 -4.56 16.83
N PRO A 265 2.76 -5.68 17.58
CA PRO A 265 2.57 -7.00 17.01
C PRO A 265 1.23 -7.13 16.27
N GLY A 266 1.26 -7.63 15.04
CA GLY A 266 0.09 -7.73 14.18
C GLY A 266 -0.10 -6.56 13.20
N ALA A 267 0.63 -5.45 13.38
CA ALA A 267 0.44 -4.24 12.58
C ALA A 267 0.69 -4.47 11.09
N ILE A 268 -0.08 -3.74 10.27
CA ILE A 268 0.16 -3.59 8.83
C ILE A 268 0.54 -2.12 8.60
N ILE A 269 1.74 -1.88 8.07
CA ILE A 269 2.35 -0.55 7.90
C ILE A 269 2.24 -0.14 6.43
N LEU A 270 1.61 1.01 6.17
CA LEU A 270 1.48 1.62 4.84
C LEU A 270 2.66 2.55 4.53
N MET A 271 3.29 2.31 3.38
CA MET A 271 4.31 3.12 2.74
C MET A 271 4.15 3.04 1.21
N HIS A 272 4.92 3.82 0.46
CA HIS A 272 4.89 3.89 -1.00
C HIS A 272 6.33 3.82 -1.56
N ASP A 273 6.64 2.79 -2.36
CA ASP A 273 7.98 2.58 -2.95
C ASP A 273 8.23 3.42 -4.22
N ILE A 274 7.43 4.47 -4.40
CA ILE A 274 7.55 5.46 -5.47
C ILE A 274 8.22 6.77 -5.00
N HIS A 275 8.61 6.85 -3.73
CA HIS A 275 9.25 8.02 -3.13
C HIS A 275 10.69 7.71 -2.68
N PRO A 276 11.70 8.48 -3.12
CA PRO A 276 13.10 8.27 -2.70
C PRO A 276 13.29 8.31 -1.17
N THR A 277 12.49 9.13 -0.48
CA THR A 277 12.51 9.26 0.99
C THR A 277 12.06 7.98 1.67
N THR A 278 11.06 7.30 1.13
CA THR A 278 10.57 6.01 1.63
C THR A 278 11.56 4.89 1.34
N VAL A 279 12.17 4.89 0.15
CA VAL A 279 13.25 3.94 -0.18
C VAL A 279 14.40 4.08 0.81
N ALA A 280 14.87 5.31 1.04
CA ALA A 280 15.94 5.59 2.01
C ALA A 280 15.56 5.20 3.45
N ALA A 281 14.27 5.30 3.82
CA ALA A 281 13.80 4.96 5.16
C ALA A 281 13.74 3.45 5.41
N THR A 282 13.69 2.63 4.35
CA THR A 282 13.48 1.18 4.44
C THR A 282 14.50 0.50 5.36
N ASP A 283 15.78 0.86 5.27
CA ASP A 283 16.85 0.32 6.13
C ASP A 283 16.56 0.57 7.62
N CYS A 284 16.26 1.83 7.96
CA CYS A 284 15.93 2.28 9.31
C CYS A 284 14.64 1.64 9.84
N VAL A 285 13.62 1.48 8.99
CA VAL A 285 12.36 0.83 9.36
C VAL A 285 12.61 -0.62 9.77
N ILE A 286 13.33 -1.39 8.97
CA ILE A 286 13.61 -2.80 9.26
C ILE A 286 14.41 -2.95 10.57
N ASP A 287 15.47 -2.16 10.74
CA ASP A 287 16.29 -2.21 11.95
C ASP A 287 15.54 -1.73 13.20
N GLY A 288 14.76 -0.66 13.07
CA GLY A 288 13.97 -0.10 14.17
C GLY A 288 12.86 -1.04 14.65
N LEU A 289 12.18 -1.73 13.73
CA LEU A 289 11.18 -2.74 14.08
C LEU A 289 11.82 -3.91 14.85
N ARG A 290 12.97 -4.41 14.38
CA ARG A 290 13.72 -5.47 15.07
C ARG A 290 14.23 -5.03 16.44
N ALA A 291 14.68 -3.78 16.57
CA ALA A 291 15.07 -3.21 17.86
C ALA A 291 13.90 -3.15 18.86
N LYS A 292 12.65 -3.03 18.39
CA LYS A 292 11.43 -3.16 19.20
C LYS A 292 11.03 -4.62 19.49
N GLY A 293 11.79 -5.60 19.03
CA GLY A 293 11.47 -7.03 19.14
C GLY A 293 10.37 -7.48 18.17
N LEU A 294 10.08 -6.70 17.13
CA LEU A 294 9.10 -7.03 16.09
C LEU A 294 9.81 -7.63 14.87
N GLU A 295 9.18 -8.61 14.23
CA GLU A 295 9.73 -9.25 13.03
C GLU A 295 9.04 -8.74 11.76
N PRO A 296 9.75 -8.02 10.86
CA PRO A 296 9.19 -7.58 9.59
C PRO A 296 8.95 -8.75 8.63
N VAL A 297 7.70 -8.94 8.21
CA VAL A 297 7.32 -10.04 7.31
C VAL A 297 6.37 -9.58 6.20
N SER A 298 6.11 -10.47 5.24
CA SER A 298 5.07 -10.29 4.23
C SER A 298 3.66 -10.55 4.80
N LEU A 299 2.62 -10.07 4.11
CA LEU A 299 1.22 -10.28 4.47
C LEU A 299 0.86 -11.77 4.48
N ASP A 300 1.38 -12.57 3.54
CA ASP A 300 1.15 -14.02 3.52
C ASP A 300 1.76 -14.72 4.74
N ARG A 301 2.82 -14.15 5.34
CA ARG A 301 3.39 -14.69 6.58
C ARG A 301 2.65 -14.19 7.82
N LEU A 302 2.20 -12.93 7.81
CA LEU A 302 1.44 -12.34 8.92
C LEU A 302 0.06 -13.00 9.06
N ILE A 303 -0.66 -13.17 7.95
CA ILE A 303 -2.00 -13.77 7.86
C ILE A 303 -1.95 -14.90 6.81
N PRO A 304 -1.59 -16.14 7.20
CA PRO A 304 -1.40 -17.24 6.26
C PRO A 304 -2.65 -17.67 5.50
N ASN A 305 -3.83 -17.50 6.09
CA ASN A 305 -5.12 -17.94 5.55
C ASN A 305 -6.12 -16.77 5.55
N PRO A 306 -5.93 -15.74 4.72
CA PRO A 306 -6.83 -14.61 4.67
C PRO A 306 -8.14 -15.00 3.95
N GLU A 307 -9.26 -14.66 4.58
CA GLU A 307 -10.59 -14.86 4.02
C GLU A 307 -10.90 -13.85 2.91
N ALA A 308 -11.36 -14.33 1.74
CA ALA A 308 -11.70 -13.48 0.61
C ALA A 308 -12.83 -12.48 0.95
N GLY A 309 -12.68 -11.23 0.51
CA GLY A 309 -13.57 -10.12 0.82
C GLY A 309 -13.29 -9.45 2.18
N LYS A 310 -12.85 -10.20 3.19
CA LYS A 310 -12.64 -9.67 4.55
C LYS A 310 -11.54 -8.61 4.59
N GLN A 311 -11.74 -7.60 5.43
CA GLN A 311 -10.79 -6.51 5.67
C GLN A 311 -9.87 -6.82 6.85
N TYR A 312 -8.61 -6.45 6.69
CA TYR A 312 -7.56 -6.58 7.70
C TYR A 312 -6.82 -5.25 7.83
N LEU A 313 -6.95 -4.59 8.98
CA LEU A 313 -6.11 -3.45 9.36
C LEU A 313 -4.87 -3.92 10.15
N THR A 314 -5.01 -5.07 10.81
CA THR A 314 -4.03 -5.79 11.61
C THR A 314 -4.31 -7.30 11.43
N ARG A 315 -3.42 -8.18 11.91
CA ARG A 315 -3.72 -9.62 12.02
C ARG A 315 -4.92 -9.90 12.94
#